data_AF-A0A8H5PY03-F1
#
_entry.id   AF-A0A8H5PY03-F1
#
_cell.length_a   1.000
_cell.length_b   1.000
_cell.length_c   1.000
_cell.angle_alpha   90.00
_cell.angle_beta   90.00
_cell.angle_gamma   90.00
#
_symmetry.space_group_name_H-M   'P 1'
#
loop_
_entity.id
_entity.type
_entity.pdbx_description
1 polymer ?
#
loop_
_entity_poly.entity_id
_entity_poly.type
_entity_poly.pdbx_seq_one_letter_code
_entity_poly.pdbx_strand_id
1 'polypeptide(L)'
;MPIDPSGSTVVATEWALISVATAVILARLYLRLILQRRTLLASDVFMCAAWVSAVALASFDIYFFRIGIFRPGTTFDLAGFEGTAEEAENFYKLYYFSTYPFYTTFYFSKAALLAVYLQIFPSFMPILSASMEKLDLIGPKMHR
;
A
#
# COMPACT_ATOMS: atom_id res chain seq x y z
N MET A 1 -18.86 -6.71 27.74
CA MET A 1 -19.14 -6.13 26.40
C MET A 1 -17.81 -6.02 25.70
N PRO A 2 -17.62 -6.57 24.49
CA PRO A 2 -16.39 -6.32 23.75
C PRO A 2 -16.28 -4.82 23.55
N ILE A 3 -15.10 -4.26 23.83
CA ILE A 3 -14.83 -2.83 23.70
C ILE A 3 -14.54 -2.63 22.22
N ASP A 4 -15.60 -2.55 21.40
CA ASP A 4 -15.43 -2.27 19.99
C ASP A 4 -14.79 -0.88 19.87
N PRO A 5 -13.65 -0.76 19.16
CA PRO A 5 -12.97 0.52 19.04
C PRO A 5 -13.92 1.53 18.40
N SER A 6 -14.02 2.71 19.01
CA SER A 6 -14.83 3.80 18.46
C SER A 6 -14.43 4.07 17.01
N GLY A 7 -15.41 4.28 16.12
CA GLY A 7 -15.13 4.59 14.71
C GLY A 7 -14.17 5.77 14.52
N SER A 8 -14.17 6.72 15.45
CA SER A 8 -13.23 7.84 15.46
C SER A 8 -11.77 7.40 15.64
N THR A 9 -11.52 6.38 16.47
CA THR A 9 -10.20 5.80 16.69
C THR A 9 -9.71 5.06 15.45
N VAL A 10 -10.59 4.36 14.76
CA VAL A 10 -10.28 3.63 13.52
C VAL A 10 -9.87 4.61 12.43
N VAL A 11 -10.70 5.63 12.16
CA VAL A 11 -10.40 6.67 11.15
C VAL A 11 -9.12 7.44 11.52
N ALA A 12 -8.93 7.81 12.78
CA ALA A 12 -7.72 8.51 13.20
C ALA A 12 -6.44 7.67 12.96
N THR A 13 -6.51 6.37 13.23
CA THR A 13 -5.38 5.45 13.03
C THR A 13 -5.09 5.27 11.54
N GLU A 14 -6.13 5.14 10.71
CA GLU A 14 -5.99 5.04 9.25
C GLU A 14 -5.26 6.25 8.66
N TRP A 15 -5.71 7.46 8.98
CA TRP A 15 -5.07 8.69 8.51
C TRP A 15 -3.65 8.87 9.03
N ALA A 16 -3.36 8.42 10.26
CA ALA A 16 -2.00 8.39 10.78
C ALA A 16 -1.11 7.47 9.93
N LEU A 17 -1.57 6.26 9.60
CA LEU A 17 -0.82 5.32 8.75
C LEU A 17 -0.58 5.87 7.34
N ILE A 18 -1.59 6.53 6.74
CA ILE A 18 -1.46 7.19 5.44
C ILE A 18 -0.43 8.32 5.50
N SER A 19 -0.41 9.11 6.57
CA SER A 19 0.58 10.18 6.74
C SER A 19 2.01 9.64 6.82
N VAL A 20 2.22 8.54 7.56
CA VAL A 20 3.51 7.86 7.66
C VAL A 20 3.93 7.27 6.31
N ALA A 21 3.01 6.59 5.60
CA ALA A 21 3.28 6.06 4.27
C ALA A 21 3.66 7.17 3.28
N THR A 22 2.99 8.32 3.35
CA THR A 22 3.29 9.50 2.53
C THR A 22 4.71 9.99 2.79
N ALA A 23 5.11 10.11 4.07
CA ALA A 23 6.46 10.54 4.43
C ALA A 23 7.54 9.57 3.89
N VAL A 24 7.31 8.26 3.98
CA VAL A 24 8.24 7.25 3.47
C VAL A 24 8.36 7.29 1.94
N ILE A 25 7.23 7.41 1.22
CA ILE A 25 7.23 7.51 -0.24
C ILE A 25 7.94 8.78 -0.69
N LEU A 26 7.65 9.93 -0.07
CA LEU A 26 8.32 11.19 -0.36
C LEU A 26 9.81 11.13 -0.09
N ALA A 27 10.23 10.57 1.05
CA ALA A 27 11.65 10.40 1.37
C ALA A 27 12.36 9.54 0.32
N ARG A 28 11.72 8.44 -0.12
CA ARG A 28 12.25 7.56 -1.17
C ARG A 28 12.36 8.27 -2.52
N LEU A 29 11.34 9.04 -2.92
CA LEU A 29 11.36 9.83 -4.15
C LEU A 29 12.43 10.93 -4.09
N TYR A 30 12.53 11.63 -2.96
CA TYR A 30 13.51 12.70 -2.74
C TYR A 30 14.95 12.20 -2.88
N LEU A 31 15.30 11.10 -2.20
CA LEU A 31 16.63 10.49 -2.30
C LEU A 31 16.96 10.04 -3.73
N ARG A 32 15.99 9.48 -4.46
CA ARG A 32 16.22 9.00 -5.82
C ARG A 32 16.36 10.14 -6.85
N LEU A 33 15.52 11.17 -6.76
CA LEU A 33 15.51 12.30 -7.69
C LEU A 33 16.70 13.25 -7.46
N ILE A 34 16.96 13.62 -6.20
CA ILE A 34 17.92 14.68 -5.88
C ILE A 34 19.32 14.12 -5.68
N LEU A 35 19.47 13.00 -4.97
CA LEU A 35 20.79 12.46 -4.65
C LEU A 35 21.31 11.53 -5.74
N GLN A 36 20.47 10.65 -6.30
CA GLN A 36 20.88 9.66 -7.30
C GLN A 36 20.71 10.12 -8.76
N ARG A 37 19.98 11.22 -9.04
CA ARG A 37 19.62 11.71 -10.39
C ARG A 37 19.18 10.59 -11.36
N ARG A 38 18.54 9.54 -10.85
CA ARG A 38 18.05 8.43 -11.67
C ARG A 38 16.67 8.74 -12.24
N THR A 39 16.36 8.16 -13.40
CA THR A 39 15.03 8.23 -14.00
C THR A 39 14.01 7.49 -13.12
N LEU A 40 12.76 7.97 -13.13
CA LEU A 40 11.66 7.33 -12.39
C LEU A 40 11.54 5.86 -12.82
N LEU A 41 11.69 4.97 -11.84
CA LEU A 41 11.51 3.55 -12.05
C LEU A 41 10.02 3.22 -12.04
N ALA A 42 9.60 2.24 -12.84
CA ALA A 42 8.20 1.78 -12.87
C ALA A 42 7.67 1.40 -11.46
N SER A 43 8.56 0.94 -10.58
CA SER A 43 8.25 0.68 -9.16
C SER A 43 7.73 1.91 -8.42
N ASP A 44 8.31 3.09 -8.67
CA ASP A 44 7.94 4.32 -7.97
C ASP A 44 6.57 4.81 -8.44
N VAL A 45 6.23 4.59 -9.72
CA VAL A 45 4.88 4.85 -10.27
C VAL A 45 3.84 3.93 -9.63
N PHE A 46 4.11 2.63 -9.51
CA PHE A 46 3.18 1.68 -8.87
C PHE A 46 2.95 1.99 -7.38
N MET A 47 3.98 2.45 -6.65
CA MET A 47 3.80 2.88 -5.26
C MET A 47 2.97 4.16 -5.15
N CYS A 48 3.19 5.15 -6.02
CA CYS A 48 2.35 6.35 -6.04
C CYS A 48 0.90 6.01 -6.39
N ALA A 49 0.67 5.11 -7.35
CA ALA A 49 -0.68 4.64 -7.70
C ALA A 49 -1.36 3.90 -6.54
N ALA A 50 -0.62 3.05 -5.81
CA ALA A 50 -1.10 2.40 -4.60
C ALA A 50 -1.47 3.42 -3.52
N TRP A 51 -0.63 4.44 -3.31
CA TRP A 51 -0.89 5.51 -2.34
C TRP A 51 -2.13 6.33 -2.69
N VAL A 52 -2.29 6.76 -3.94
CA VAL A 52 -3.51 7.48 -4.37
C VAL A 52 -4.76 6.63 -4.16
N SER A 53 -4.69 5.34 -4.47
CA SER A 53 -5.81 4.41 -4.28
C SER A 53 -6.15 4.21 -2.79
N ALA A 54 -5.14 4.18 -1.92
CA ALA A 54 -5.32 4.12 -0.46
C ALA A 54 -5.95 5.41 0.11
N VAL A 55 -5.52 6.59 -0.37
CA VAL A 55 -6.11 7.87 0.04
C VAL A 55 -7.57 7.98 -0.42
N ALA A 56 -7.87 7.53 -1.63
CA ALA A 56 -9.25 7.49 -2.12
C ALA A 56 -10.13 6.57 -1.26
N LEU A 57 -9.60 5.41 -0.85
CA LEU A 57 -10.31 4.49 0.05
C LEU A 57 -10.60 5.12 1.41
N ALA A 58 -9.59 5.70 2.06
CA ALA A 58 -9.73 6.36 3.36
C ALA A 58 -10.67 7.58 3.36
N SER A 59 -10.84 8.20 2.19
CA SER A 59 -11.80 9.29 2.02
C SER A 59 -13.25 8.79 2.12
N PHE A 60 -13.54 7.55 1.68
CA PHE A 60 -14.86 6.95 1.85
C PHE A 60 -15.15 6.62 3.32
N ASP A 61 -14.14 6.25 4.10
CA ASP A 61 -14.30 5.94 5.52
C ASP A 61 -14.72 7.17 6.35
N ILE A 62 -14.27 8.38 5.98
CA ILE A 62 -14.78 9.64 6.56
C ILE A 62 -16.27 9.82 6.27
N TYR A 63 -16.71 9.51 5.05
CA TYR A 63 -18.12 9.61 4.67
C TYR A 63 -18.96 8.64 5.50
N PHE A 64 -18.51 7.38 5.64
CA PHE A 64 -19.16 6.36 6.48
C PHE A 64 -19.21 6.75 7.96
N PHE A 65 -18.18 7.45 8.45
CA PHE A 65 -18.18 8.01 9.80
C PHE A 65 -19.22 9.11 9.99
N ARG A 66 -19.41 9.99 9.01
CA ARG A 66 -20.41 11.07 9.09
C ARG A 66 -21.84 10.54 9.10
N ILE A 67 -22.13 9.51 8.33
CA ILE A 67 -23.49 8.90 8.29
C ILE A 67 -23.77 8.03 9.53
N GLY A 68 -22.82 7.90 10.46
CA GLY A 68 -23.06 7.28 11.76
C GLY A 68 -23.04 5.75 11.75
N ILE A 69 -22.50 5.12 10.71
CA ILE A 69 -22.43 3.65 10.59
C ILE A 69 -21.53 3.02 11.66
N PHE A 70 -20.52 3.74 12.13
CA PHE A 70 -19.62 3.24 13.19
C PHE A 70 -20.16 3.44 14.62
N ARG A 71 -21.47 3.61 14.81
CA ARG A 71 -22.07 3.65 16.16
C ARG A 71 -22.05 2.25 16.77
N PRO A 72 -21.69 2.12 18.07
CA PRO A 72 -21.69 0.84 18.76
C PRO A 72 -23.10 0.24 18.76
N GLY A 73 -23.25 -0.96 18.19
CA GLY A 73 -24.54 -1.64 18.01
C GLY A 73 -25.05 -1.70 16.56
N THR A 74 -24.42 -0.98 15.63
CA THR A 74 -24.72 -1.08 14.20
C THR A 74 -23.83 -2.17 13.58
N THR A 75 -24.44 -3.22 13.03
CA THR A 75 -23.68 -4.27 12.32
C THR A 75 -23.38 -3.86 10.88
N PHE A 76 -22.42 -4.53 10.23
CA PHE A 76 -22.14 -4.35 8.80
C PHE A 76 -23.35 -4.65 7.89
N ASP A 77 -24.35 -5.39 8.40
CA ASP A 77 -25.65 -5.60 7.74
C ASP A 77 -26.63 -4.42 7.91
N LEU A 78 -26.14 -3.27 8.41
CA LEU A 78 -26.94 -2.11 8.82
C LEU A 78 -28.03 -2.44 9.87
N ALA A 79 -27.97 -3.62 10.51
CA ALA A 79 -28.90 -3.94 11.59
C ALA A 79 -28.62 -2.97 12.75
N GLY A 80 -29.61 -2.14 13.08
CA GLY A 80 -29.49 -1.07 14.08
C GLY A 80 -29.19 0.33 13.49
N PHE A 81 -29.13 0.49 12.17
CA PHE A 81 -28.92 1.79 11.53
C PHE A 81 -30.18 2.66 11.64
N GLU A 82 -30.07 3.81 12.30
CA GLU A 82 -31.16 4.78 12.48
C GLU A 82 -31.29 5.80 11.33
N GLY A 83 -30.56 5.60 10.22
CA GLY A 83 -30.62 6.51 9.07
C GLY A 83 -31.77 6.21 8.11
N THR A 84 -31.88 7.04 7.08
CA THR A 84 -32.89 6.89 6.02
C THR A 84 -32.56 5.73 5.08
N ALA A 85 -33.58 5.17 4.43
CA ALA A 85 -33.39 4.10 3.44
C ALA A 85 -32.48 4.53 2.27
N GLU A 86 -32.49 5.81 1.91
CA GLU A 86 -31.63 6.39 0.87
C GLU A 86 -30.15 6.42 1.29
N GLU A 87 -29.85 6.73 2.56
CA GLU A 87 -28.48 6.69 3.10
C GLU A 87 -27.94 5.25 3.16
N ALA A 88 -28.78 4.28 3.51
CA ALA A 88 -28.45 2.86 3.48
C ALA A 88 -28.15 2.35 2.06
N GLU A 89 -28.96 2.74 1.07
CA GLU A 89 -28.72 2.39 -0.33
C GLU A 89 -27.40 3.01 -0.85
N ASN A 90 -27.16 4.28 -0.52
CA ASN A 90 -25.92 4.97 -0.89
C ASN A 90 -24.69 4.33 -0.23
N PHE A 91 -24.81 3.88 1.03
CA PHE A 91 -23.75 3.11 1.68
C PHE A 91 -23.39 1.84 0.90
N TYR A 92 -24.37 1.01 0.54
CA TYR A 92 -24.09 -0.23 -0.21
C TYR A 92 -23.46 0.03 -1.57
N LYS A 93 -23.93 1.06 -2.30
CA LYS A 93 -23.32 1.46 -3.59
C LYS A 93 -21.87 1.88 -3.41
N LEU A 94 -21.58 2.70 -2.39
CA LEU A 94 -20.25 3.22 -2.13
C LEU A 94 -19.31 2.15 -1.57
N TYR A 95 -19.82 1.22 -0.77
CA TYR A 95 -19.09 0.05 -0.26
C TYR A 95 -18.72 -0.92 -1.38
N TYR A 96 -19.66 -1.20 -2.29
CA TYR A 96 -19.36 -1.98 -3.48
C TYR A 96 -18.32 -1.28 -4.35
N PHE A 97 -18.45 0.05 -4.52
CA PHE A 97 -17.49 0.84 -5.27
C PHE A 97 -16.10 0.86 -4.61
N SER A 98 -16.02 0.96 -3.28
CA SER A 98 -14.76 1.02 -2.52
C SER A 98 -13.99 -0.31 -2.54
N THR A 99 -14.67 -1.41 -2.85
CA THR A 99 -14.04 -2.73 -3.06
C THR A 99 -13.07 -2.72 -4.25
N TYR A 100 -13.34 -1.94 -5.31
CA TYR A 100 -12.44 -1.80 -6.45
C TYR A 100 -11.08 -1.15 -6.09
N PRO A 101 -11.02 0.06 -5.50
CA PRO A 101 -9.77 0.68 -5.08
C PRO A 101 -9.05 -0.13 -3.99
N PHE A 102 -9.77 -0.90 -3.17
CA PHE A 102 -9.16 -1.85 -2.24
C PHE A 102 -8.34 -2.91 -2.98
N TYR A 103 -8.96 -3.65 -3.92
CA TYR A 103 -8.23 -4.65 -4.70
C TYR A 103 -7.09 -4.05 -5.52
N THR A 104 -7.30 -2.90 -6.17
CA THR A 104 -6.23 -2.26 -6.95
C THR A 104 -5.05 -1.88 -6.08
N THR A 105 -5.26 -1.38 -4.86
CA THR A 105 -4.17 -1.07 -3.91
C THR A 105 -3.37 -2.31 -3.56
N PHE A 106 -4.04 -3.44 -3.30
CA PHE A 106 -3.37 -4.73 -3.03
C PHE A 106 -2.56 -5.23 -4.22
N TYR A 107 -3.12 -5.15 -5.43
CA TYR A 107 -2.42 -5.57 -6.65
C TYR A 107 -1.25 -4.63 -6.99
N PHE A 108 -1.42 -3.32 -6.82
CA PHE A 108 -0.33 -2.36 -7.01
C PHE A 108 0.79 -2.55 -6.00
N SER A 109 0.48 -2.91 -4.76
CA SER A 109 1.50 -3.23 -3.76
C SER A 109 2.31 -4.46 -4.15
N LYS A 110 1.66 -5.51 -4.67
CA LYS A 110 2.35 -6.69 -5.23
C LYS A 110 3.18 -6.34 -6.46
N ALA A 111 2.63 -5.54 -7.38
CA ALA A 111 3.35 -5.08 -8.57
C ALA A 111 4.56 -4.21 -8.22
N ALA A 112 4.44 -3.34 -7.21
CA ALA A 112 5.53 -2.53 -6.71
C ALA A 112 6.66 -3.40 -6.13
N LEU A 113 6.32 -4.42 -5.32
CA LEU A 113 7.31 -5.38 -4.79
C LEU A 113 7.99 -6.16 -5.92
N LEU A 114 7.22 -6.65 -6.90
CA LEU A 114 7.76 -7.37 -8.05
C LEU A 114 8.68 -6.48 -8.89
N ALA A 115 8.30 -5.22 -9.11
CA ALA A 115 9.12 -4.25 -9.84
C ALA A 115 10.43 -3.92 -9.09
N VAL A 116 10.39 -3.81 -7.76
CA VAL A 116 11.62 -3.66 -6.95
C VAL A 116 12.49 -4.91 -7.09
N TYR A 117 11.90 -6.10 -6.96
CA TYR A 117 12.60 -7.37 -7.11
C TYR A 117 13.28 -7.47 -8.48
N LEU A 118 12.56 -7.21 -9.56
CA LEU A 118 13.09 -7.23 -10.92
C LEU A 118 14.14 -6.15 -11.20
N GLN A 119 14.24 -5.08 -10.40
CA GLN A 119 15.32 -4.09 -10.51
C GLN A 119 16.57 -4.49 -9.73
N ILE A 120 16.38 -5.19 -8.62
CA ILE A 120 17.45 -5.72 -7.76
C ILE A 120 18.21 -6.80 -8.55
N PHE A 121 17.55 -7.83 -9.07
CA PHE A 121 18.20 -8.95 -9.76
C PHE A 121 19.18 -8.60 -10.89
N PRO A 122 18.84 -7.74 -11.89
CA PRO A 122 19.77 -7.39 -12.96
C PRO A 122 20.99 -6.61 -12.47
N SER A 123 20.91 -5.93 -11.31
CA SER A 123 22.08 -5.27 -10.72
C SER A 123 23.08 -6.25 -10.09
N PHE A 124 22.62 -7.43 -9.64
CA PHE A 124 23.49 -8.44 -9.03
C PHE A 124 24.11 -9.42 -10.05
N MET A 125 23.53 -9.59 -11.24
CA MET A 125 24.07 -10.50 -12.26
C MET A 125 25.53 -10.24 -12.64
N PRO A 126 25.95 -9.01 -12.99
CA PRO A 126 27.36 -8.76 -13.35
C PRO A 126 28.32 -8.88 -12.16
N ILE A 127 27.85 -8.63 -10.93
CA ILE A 127 28.66 -8.81 -9.71
C ILE A 127 28.83 -10.29 -9.40
N LEU A 128 27.78 -11.10 -9.55
CA LEU A 128 27.82 -12.53 -9.31
C LEU A 128 28.71 -13.23 -10.35
N SER A 129 28.58 -12.88 -11.63
CA SER A 129 29.44 -13.42 -12.69
C SER A 129 30.91 -13.07 -12.46
N ALA A 130 31.22 -11.82 -12.09
CA ALA A 130 32.58 -11.40 -11.78
C ALA A 130 33.14 -12.06 -10.50
N SER A 131 32.29 -12.33 -9.52
CA SER A 131 32.68 -13.04 -8.29
C SER A 131 32.93 -14.52 -8.56
N MET A 132 32.11 -15.15 -9.41
CA MET A 132 32.30 -16.53 -9.86
C MET A 132 33.57 -16.67 -10.71
N GLU A 133 33.86 -15.74 -11.63
CA GLU A 133 35.10 -15.74 -12.40
C GLU A 133 36.34 -15.57 -11.51
N LYS A 134 36.27 -14.69 -10.49
CA LYS A 134 37.35 -14.55 -9.49
C LYS A 134 37.51 -15.80 -8.64
N LEU A 135 36.43 -16.50 -8.31
CA LEU A 135 36.49 -17.77 -7.57
C LEU A 135 37.04 -18.91 -8.42
N ASP A 136 36.76 -18.97 -9.73
CA ASP A 136 37.35 -19.93 -10.65
C ASP A 136 38.85 -19.66 -10.90
N LEU A 137 39.26 -18.39 -10.92
CA LEU A 137 40.68 -18.00 -10.97
C LEU A 137 41.44 -18.25 -9.65
N ILE A 138 40.71 -18.39 -8.54
CA ILE A 138 41.26 -18.69 -7.20
C ILE A 138 41.05 -20.18 -6.82
N GLY A 139 40.32 -20.94 -7.65
CA GLY A 139 40.11 -22.38 -7.53
C GLY A 139 41.44 -23.16 -7.64
N PRO A 140 41.62 -24.21 -6.84
CA PRO A 140 42.92 -24.59 -6.30
C PRO A 140 43.86 -25.21 -7.34
N LYS A 141 45.07 -24.63 -7.47
CA LYS A 141 46.27 -25.45 -7.69
C LYS A 141 46.51 -26.31 -6.44
N MET A 142 45.71 -27.36 -6.27
CA MET A 142 45.97 -28.40 -5.28
C MET A 142 45.82 -29.77 -5.95
N HIS A 143 46.98 -30.40 -6.15
CA HIS A 143 47.22 -31.81 -6.47
C HIS A 143 46.61 -32.41 -7.76
N ARG A 144 47.38 -32.37 -8.85
CA ARG A 144 48.18 -33.50 -9.33
C ARG A 144 49.12 -33.09 -10.45
#